data_AF-B3RLM2-F1
#
_entry.id   AF-B3RLM2-F1
#
_cell.length_a   1.000
_cell.length_b   1.000
_cell.length_c   1.000
_cell.angle_alpha   90.00
_cell.angle_beta   90.00
_cell.angle_gamma   90.00
#
_symmetry.space_group_name_H-M   'P 1'
#
loop_
_entity.id
_entity.type
_entity.pdbx_description
1 polymer ?
#
loop_
_entity_poly.entity_id
_entity_poly.type
_entity_poly.pdbx_seq_one_letter_code
_entity_poly.pdbx_strand_id
1 'polypeptide(L)'
;ELNRIKKDRDEREQREKEKQELERIRNMTDEERRLEFLKNPKLQVNKGPKGRYKFLQKYYHKGAFFMDDEDNLYKRDYAEPTLEDHFDKTILPKVMQVKHFGRSGRTKYTHLVDQDTTDASSAWAQESAINHKFYYSKAAGRKNL
;
A
#
# COMPACT_ATOMS: atom_id res chain seq x y z
N GLU A 1 7.53 12.52 41.78
CA GLU A 1 7.26 13.88 41.25
C GLU A 1 8.13 14.34 40.09
N LEU A 2 9.45 14.35 40.21
CA LEU A 2 10.34 14.85 39.13
C LEU A 2 10.12 14.19 37.75
N ASN A 3 9.88 12.88 37.71
CA ASN A 3 9.62 12.16 36.45
C ASN A 3 8.33 12.63 35.75
N ARG A 4 7.34 13.09 36.51
CA ARG A 4 6.07 13.59 35.96
C ARG A 4 6.26 14.97 35.32
N ILE A 5 6.94 15.88 36.03
CA ILE A 5 7.30 17.21 35.51
C ILE A 5 8.17 17.09 34.25
N LYS A 6 9.12 16.15 34.25
CA LYS A 6 9.94 15.86 33.07
C LYS A 6 9.07 15.40 31.88
N LYS A 7 8.14 14.45 32.10
CA LYS A 7 7.23 13.97 31.05
C LYS A 7 6.41 15.11 30.45
N ASP A 8 5.82 15.97 31.27
CA ASP A 8 5.00 17.10 30.78
C ASP A 8 5.82 18.12 29.96
N ARG A 9 7.09 18.33 30.36
CA ARG A 9 8.04 19.16 29.60
C ARG A 9 8.42 18.50 28.27
N ASP A 10 8.78 17.22 28.31
CA ASP A 10 9.19 16.45 27.13
C ASP A 10 8.04 16.37 26.11
N GLU A 11 6.79 16.15 26.53
CA GLU A 11 5.61 16.15 25.66
C GLU A 11 5.34 17.51 25.00
N ARG A 12 5.61 18.61 25.71
CA ARG A 12 5.48 19.97 25.14
C ARG A 12 6.56 20.23 24.11
N GLU A 13 7.81 19.89 24.43
CA GLU A 13 8.94 20.04 23.54
C GLU A 13 8.79 19.17 22.28
N GLN A 14 8.28 17.95 22.42
CA GLN A 14 7.96 17.07 21.29
C GLN A 14 6.92 17.71 20.34
N ARG A 15 5.82 18.24 20.88
CA ARG A 15 4.82 18.94 20.05
C ARG A 15 5.37 20.17 19.33
N GLU A 16 6.27 20.92 19.97
CA GLU A 16 6.92 22.07 19.34
C GLU A 16 7.88 21.64 18.23
N LYS A 17 8.68 20.59 18.45
CA LYS A 17 9.55 19.99 17.42
C LYS A 17 8.76 19.47 16.23
N GLU A 18 7.65 18.76 16.46
CA GLU A 18 6.78 18.27 15.38
C GLU A 18 6.21 19.40 14.53
N LYS A 19 5.81 20.52 15.15
CA LYS A 19 5.33 21.70 14.43
C LYS A 19 6.42 22.35 13.58
N GLN A 20 7.61 22.54 14.15
CA GLN A 20 8.76 23.11 13.43
C GLN A 20 9.16 22.23 12.24
N GLU A 21 9.13 20.91 12.42
CA GLU A 21 9.42 19.95 11.37
C GLU A 21 8.38 20.01 10.24
N LEU A 22 7.10 20.13 10.60
CA LEU A 22 6.02 20.26 9.64
C LEU A 22 6.13 21.57 8.84
N GLU A 23 6.47 22.67 9.49
CA GLU A 23 6.74 23.96 8.84
C GLU A 23 7.96 23.89 7.91
N ARG A 24 9.04 23.21 8.33
CA ARG A 24 10.22 22.94 7.49
C ARG A 24 9.82 22.20 6.22
N ILE A 25 9.06 21.11 6.33
CA ILE A 25 8.57 20.32 5.19
C ILE A 25 7.67 21.15 4.28
N ARG A 26 6.84 22.03 4.83
CA ARG A 26 5.98 22.94 4.05
C ARG A 26 6.78 23.97 3.26
N ASN A 27 7.87 24.48 3.82
CA ASN A 27 8.72 25.50 3.20
C ASN A 27 9.74 24.92 2.19
N MET A 28 10.00 23.61 2.22
CA MET A 28 10.87 22.94 1.25
C MET A 28 10.24 22.82 -0.13
N THR A 29 11.09 22.84 -1.17
CA THR A 29 10.68 22.57 -2.55
C THR A 29 10.34 21.10 -2.76
N ASP A 30 9.58 20.78 -3.81
CA ASP A 30 9.17 19.40 -4.09
C ASP A 30 10.34 18.46 -4.39
N GLU A 31 11.42 18.97 -4.99
CA GLU A 31 12.64 18.20 -5.28
C GLU A 31 13.40 17.85 -4.00
N GLU A 32 13.59 18.84 -3.12
CA GLU A 32 14.24 18.64 -1.81
C GLU A 32 13.42 17.68 -0.94
N ARG A 33 12.09 17.84 -0.91
CA ARG A 33 11.18 16.96 -0.16
C ARG A 33 11.27 15.51 -0.64
N ARG A 34 11.37 15.27 -1.94
CA ARG A 34 11.55 13.91 -2.51
C ARG A 34 12.88 13.30 -2.10
N LEU A 35 13.97 14.06 -2.22
CA LEU A 35 15.31 13.61 -1.82
C LEU A 35 15.37 13.30 -0.33
N GLU A 36 14.72 14.11 0.50
CA GLU A 36 14.65 13.88 1.93
C GLU A 36 13.88 12.60 2.27
N PHE A 37 12.68 12.38 1.69
CA PHE A 37 11.94 11.13 1.93
C PHE A 37 12.65 9.89 1.39
N LEU A 38 13.49 10.06 0.37
CA LEU A 38 14.34 8.98 -0.14
C LEU A 38 15.48 8.66 0.83
N LYS A 39 16.11 9.68 1.42
CA LYS A 39 17.18 9.53 2.42
C LYS A 39 16.63 9.02 3.76
N ASN A 40 15.44 9.47 4.14
CA ASN A 40 14.77 9.17 5.41
C ASN A 40 13.43 8.47 5.14
N PRO A 41 13.45 7.19 4.71
CA PRO A 41 12.23 6.44 4.46
C PRO A 41 11.46 6.23 5.77
N LYS A 42 10.13 6.28 5.68
CA LYS A 42 9.24 6.01 6.83
C LYS A 42 9.49 4.60 7.36
N LEU A 43 9.94 4.51 8.60
CA LEU A 43 10.12 3.24 9.30
C LEU A 43 8.75 2.65 9.65
N GLN A 44 8.51 1.42 9.24
CA GLN A 44 7.31 0.67 9.59
C GLN A 44 7.68 -0.34 10.67
N VAL A 45 7.30 -0.06 11.92
CA VAL A 45 7.65 -0.85 13.12
C VAL A 45 7.26 -2.34 12.99
N ASN A 46 6.09 -2.60 12.40
CA ASN A 46 5.52 -3.95 12.24
C ASN A 46 5.55 -4.44 10.79
N LYS A 47 6.64 -4.15 10.06
CA LYS A 47 6.86 -4.66 8.72
C LYS A 47 7.38 -6.10 8.76
N GLY A 48 6.46 -7.05 8.75
CA GLY A 48 6.77 -8.47 8.56
C GLY A 48 7.08 -8.83 7.10
N PRO A 49 7.67 -10.02 6.85
CA PRO A 49 7.80 -10.57 5.51
C PRO A 49 6.41 -10.73 4.89
N LYS A 50 6.25 -10.31 3.64
CA LYS A 50 5.02 -10.55 2.86
C LYS A 50 5.24 -11.77 2.00
N GLY A 51 4.58 -12.88 2.32
CA GLY A 51 4.56 -14.06 1.46
C GLY A 51 3.83 -13.81 0.12
N ARG A 52 4.00 -14.75 -0.81
CA ARG A 52 3.29 -14.76 -2.09
C ARG A 52 1.99 -15.55 -1.94
N TYR A 53 0.86 -14.93 -2.26
CA TYR A 53 -0.44 -15.60 -2.25
C TYR A 53 -0.56 -16.61 -3.39
N LYS A 54 -1.22 -17.74 -3.10
CA LYS A 54 -1.65 -18.74 -4.09
C LYS A 54 -2.89 -18.25 -4.85
N PHE A 55 -3.16 -18.89 -6.00
CA PHE A 55 -4.33 -18.59 -6.82
C PHE A 55 -5.63 -18.80 -6.05
N LEU A 56 -6.50 -17.77 -6.04
CA LEU A 56 -7.78 -17.72 -5.31
C LEU A 56 -7.69 -17.86 -3.78
N GLN A 57 -6.49 -17.73 -3.19
CA GLN A 57 -6.31 -17.73 -1.74
C GLN A 57 -7.11 -16.60 -1.08
N LYS A 58 -7.66 -16.87 0.12
CA LYS A 58 -8.36 -15.84 0.89
C LYS A 58 -7.36 -14.87 1.51
N TYR A 59 -7.63 -13.58 1.32
CA TYR A 59 -6.89 -12.52 1.99
C TYR A 59 -7.44 -12.33 3.41
N TYR A 60 -6.55 -12.37 4.40
CA TYR A 60 -6.85 -12.03 5.78
C TYR A 60 -6.17 -10.70 6.10
N HIS A 61 -6.97 -9.69 6.40
CA HIS A 61 -6.45 -8.40 6.85
C HIS A 61 -5.92 -8.56 8.28
N LYS A 62 -4.65 -8.20 8.52
CA LYS A 62 -3.99 -8.34 9.84
C LYS A 62 -4.60 -7.48 10.96
N GLY A 63 -5.49 -6.55 10.61
CA GLY A 63 -6.07 -5.56 11.52
C GLY A 63 -5.43 -4.18 11.33
N ALA A 64 -6.11 -3.14 11.80
CA ALA A 64 -5.60 -1.76 11.80
C ALA A 64 -5.37 -1.21 13.21
N PHE A 65 -5.89 -1.89 14.24
CA PHE A 65 -5.79 -1.49 15.63
C PHE A 65 -4.56 -2.13 16.29
N PHE A 66 -4.00 -1.45 17.30
CA PHE A 66 -2.87 -1.93 18.11
C PHE A 66 -1.59 -2.24 17.31
N MET A 67 -1.46 -1.66 16.11
CA MET A 67 -0.29 -1.84 15.24
C MET A 67 0.90 -0.95 15.65
N ASP A 68 0.74 -0.15 16.71
CA ASP A 68 1.80 0.69 17.29
C ASP A 68 2.68 -0.11 18.25
N ASP A 69 2.15 -1.21 18.81
CA ASP A 69 2.90 -2.08 19.71
C ASP A 69 3.88 -2.95 18.91
N GLU A 70 5.13 -3.01 19.33
CA GLU A 70 6.19 -3.80 18.68
C GLU A 70 6.13 -5.30 19.08
N ASP A 71 4.93 -5.90 19.03
CA ASP A 71 4.78 -7.32 19.30
C ASP A 71 5.23 -8.16 18.10
N ASN A 72 5.98 -9.23 18.39
CA ASN A 72 6.39 -10.24 17.41
C ASN A 72 5.20 -10.92 16.74
N LEU A 73 4.01 -10.92 17.35
CA LEU A 73 2.79 -11.41 16.73
C LEU A 73 2.50 -10.70 15.39
N TYR A 74 2.62 -9.37 15.34
CA TYR A 74 2.27 -8.57 14.16
C TYR A 74 3.30 -8.65 13.02
N LYS A 75 4.46 -9.26 13.29
CA LYS A 75 5.55 -9.45 12.33
C LYS A 75 5.48 -10.80 11.60
N ARG A 76 4.50 -11.66 11.92
CA ARG A 76 4.32 -12.97 11.27
C ARG A 76 3.88 -12.83 9.81
N ASP A 77 4.11 -13.87 9.02
CA ASP A 77 3.60 -13.95 7.66
C ASP A 77 2.10 -14.31 7.69
N TYR A 78 1.25 -13.35 7.32
CA TYR A 78 -0.19 -13.55 7.21
C TYR A 78 -0.63 -13.98 5.81
N ALA A 79 0.31 -14.15 4.88
CA ALA A 79 0.05 -14.62 3.52
C ALA A 79 0.09 -16.15 3.39
N GLU A 80 0.27 -16.89 4.49
CA GLU A 80 0.25 -18.34 4.46
C GLU A 80 -1.13 -18.91 4.10
N PRO A 81 -1.18 -20.01 3.31
CA PRO A 81 -2.44 -20.63 2.95
C PRO A 81 -3.12 -21.23 4.18
N THR A 82 -4.41 -20.98 4.32
CA THR A 82 -5.22 -21.51 5.41
C THR A 82 -6.21 -22.55 4.91
N LEU A 83 -6.41 -23.64 5.66
CA LEU A 83 -7.48 -24.64 5.41
C LEU A 83 -7.51 -25.09 3.93
N GLU A 84 -8.57 -24.73 3.20
CA GLU A 84 -8.83 -25.08 1.79
C GLU A 84 -7.81 -24.50 0.79
N ASP A 85 -7.02 -23.50 1.19
CA ASP A 85 -6.04 -22.84 0.31
C ASP A 85 -4.69 -23.59 0.25
N HIS A 86 -4.54 -24.70 0.98
CA HIS A 86 -3.37 -25.58 0.83
C HIS A 86 -3.33 -26.23 -0.55
N PHE A 87 -4.51 -26.58 -1.08
CA PHE A 87 -4.68 -27.19 -2.40
C PHE A 87 -4.44 -26.18 -3.53
N ASP A 88 -3.78 -26.62 -4.60
CA ASP A 88 -3.54 -25.79 -5.77
C ASP A 88 -4.79 -25.70 -6.65
N LYS A 89 -5.44 -24.52 -6.65
CA LYS A 89 -6.68 -24.29 -7.41
C LYS A 89 -6.45 -24.04 -8.90
N THR A 90 -5.20 -23.95 -9.36
CA THR A 90 -4.87 -23.74 -10.77
C THR A 90 -5.13 -24.98 -11.63
N ILE A 91 -5.01 -26.17 -11.04
CA ILE A 91 -5.24 -27.44 -11.76
C ILE A 91 -6.72 -27.73 -12.02
N LEU A 92 -7.62 -26.94 -11.40
CA LEU A 92 -9.05 -27.09 -11.59
C LEU A 92 -9.47 -26.63 -13.01
N PRO A 93 -10.53 -27.23 -13.59
CA PRO A 93 -11.11 -26.74 -14.84
C PRO A 93 -11.48 -25.26 -14.76
N LYS A 94 -11.32 -24.51 -15.87
CA LYS A 94 -11.52 -23.04 -15.90
C LYS A 94 -12.87 -22.59 -15.31
N VAL A 95 -13.93 -23.35 -15.53
CA VAL A 95 -15.28 -23.07 -15.00
C VAL A 95 -15.34 -23.14 -13.46
N MET A 96 -14.46 -23.93 -12.85
CA MET A 96 -14.32 -24.10 -11.40
C MET A 96 -13.27 -23.16 -10.78
N GLN A 97 -12.48 -22.45 -11.58
CA GLN A 97 -11.46 -21.48 -11.12
C GLN A 97 -12.11 -20.16 -10.67
N VAL A 98 -13.05 -20.25 -9.73
CA VAL A 98 -13.85 -19.15 -9.19
C VAL A 98 -14.06 -19.38 -7.71
N LYS A 99 -14.11 -18.30 -6.92
CA LYS A 99 -14.32 -18.41 -5.46
C LYS A 99 -15.72 -18.95 -5.19
N HIS A 100 -15.89 -19.92 -4.29
CA HIS A 100 -17.20 -20.50 -3.90
C HIS A 100 -18.01 -21.10 -5.07
N PHE A 101 -17.39 -21.95 -5.89
CA PHE A 101 -18.08 -22.68 -6.96
C PHE A 101 -19.37 -23.36 -6.48
N GLY A 102 -20.46 -23.28 -7.27
CA GLY A 102 -21.76 -23.88 -6.93
C GLY A 102 -22.69 -23.04 -6.05
N ARG A 103 -22.26 -21.90 -5.50
CA ARG A 103 -23.14 -20.98 -4.74
C ARG A 103 -23.88 -20.00 -5.66
N SER A 104 -25.13 -19.66 -5.33
CA SER A 104 -25.94 -18.69 -6.09
C SER A 104 -25.36 -17.26 -6.04
N GLY A 105 -24.80 -16.85 -4.89
CA GLY A 105 -24.16 -15.54 -4.70
C GLY A 105 -22.68 -15.46 -5.08
N ARG A 106 -22.23 -16.32 -5.99
CA ARG A 106 -20.81 -16.43 -6.33
C ARG A 106 -20.32 -15.26 -7.18
N THR A 107 -19.10 -14.78 -6.90
CA THR A 107 -18.42 -13.81 -7.76
C THR A 107 -18.05 -14.45 -9.11
N LYS A 108 -18.20 -13.68 -10.20
CA LYS A 108 -17.83 -14.10 -11.57
C LYS A 108 -16.35 -13.88 -11.88
N TYR A 109 -15.69 -13.03 -11.11
CA TYR A 109 -14.31 -12.58 -11.31
C TYR A 109 -13.33 -13.31 -10.39
N THR A 110 -12.08 -13.44 -10.85
CA THR A 110 -11.03 -14.18 -10.12
C THR A 110 -10.07 -13.23 -9.39
N HIS A 111 -9.36 -12.39 -10.13
CA HIS A 111 -8.41 -11.40 -9.62
C HIS A 111 -8.34 -10.22 -10.59
N LEU A 112 -7.82 -9.08 -10.12
CA LEU A 112 -7.84 -7.83 -10.89
C LEU A 112 -7.08 -7.97 -12.22
N VAL A 113 -5.94 -8.68 -12.22
CA VAL A 113 -5.11 -8.85 -13.44
C VAL A 113 -5.87 -9.54 -14.56
N ASP A 114 -6.71 -10.54 -14.24
CA ASP A 114 -7.55 -11.25 -15.23
C ASP A 114 -8.68 -10.38 -15.80
N GLN A 115 -8.97 -9.25 -15.16
CA GLN A 115 -9.98 -8.27 -15.59
C GLN A 115 -9.35 -6.96 -16.06
N ASP A 116 -8.03 -6.85 -16.01
CA ASP A 116 -7.30 -5.67 -16.42
C ASP A 116 -7.23 -5.65 -17.95
N THR A 117 -7.89 -4.67 -18.55
CA THR A 117 -7.92 -4.44 -20.00
C THR A 117 -6.89 -3.40 -20.43
N THR A 118 -5.99 -2.98 -19.54
CA THR A 118 -4.93 -2.03 -19.85
C THR A 118 -4.00 -2.61 -20.92
N ASP A 119 -3.98 -1.97 -22.09
CA ASP A 119 -3.09 -2.33 -23.19
C ASP A 119 -1.80 -1.51 -23.12
N ALA A 120 -0.72 -2.13 -22.63
CA ALA A 120 0.60 -1.51 -22.55
C ALA A 120 1.23 -1.23 -23.92
N SER A 121 0.71 -1.82 -25.00
CA SER A 121 1.15 -1.55 -26.37
C SER A 121 0.45 -0.34 -27.01
N SER A 122 -0.56 0.20 -26.34
CA SER A 122 -1.33 1.33 -26.82
C SER A 122 -0.47 2.57 -27.01
N ALA A 123 -0.72 3.33 -28.09
CA ALA A 123 -0.02 4.56 -28.38
C ALA A 123 -0.11 5.60 -27.25
N TRP A 124 -1.15 5.55 -26.40
CA TRP A 124 -1.30 6.42 -25.24
C TRP A 124 -0.50 5.98 -24.01
N ALA A 125 -0.08 4.71 -23.93
CA ALA A 125 0.72 4.16 -22.85
C ALA A 125 2.23 4.37 -23.06
N GLN A 126 2.66 4.72 -24.28
CA GLN A 126 4.06 4.95 -24.61
C GLN A 126 4.58 6.25 -23.97
N GLU A 127 5.79 6.24 -23.45
CA GLU A 127 6.44 7.44 -22.93
C GLU A 127 7.09 8.21 -24.09
N SER A 128 6.27 8.93 -24.87
CA SER A 128 6.72 9.76 -25.98
C SER A 128 6.55 11.25 -25.68
N ALA A 129 7.38 12.10 -26.28
CA ALA A 129 7.28 13.56 -26.14
C ALA A 129 5.89 14.10 -26.53
N ILE A 130 5.24 13.45 -27.50
CA ILE A 130 3.87 13.76 -27.94
C ILE A 130 2.87 13.44 -26.82
N ASN A 131 3.03 12.28 -26.17
CA ASN A 131 2.17 11.87 -25.06
C ASN A 131 2.36 12.75 -23.83
N HIS A 132 3.59 13.16 -23.51
CA HIS A 132 3.82 14.16 -22.47
C HIS A 132 3.13 15.48 -22.81
N LYS A 133 3.28 15.99 -24.03
CA LYS A 133 2.62 17.24 -24.45
C LYS A 133 1.10 17.14 -24.39
N PHE A 134 0.52 16.04 -24.85
CA PHE A 134 -0.92 15.77 -24.72
C PHE A 134 -1.34 15.70 -23.26
N TYR A 135 -0.60 14.98 -22.42
CA TYR A 135 -0.89 14.84 -21.00
C TYR A 135 -0.89 16.20 -20.29
N TYR A 136 0.12 17.04 -20.49
CA TYR A 136 0.17 18.36 -19.85
C TYR A 136 -0.86 19.35 -20.40
N SER A 137 -1.20 19.26 -21.70
CA SER A 137 -2.13 20.22 -22.33
C SER A 137 -3.61 19.82 -22.26
N LYS A 138 -3.93 18.53 -22.15
CA LYS A 138 -5.29 17.99 -22.27
C LYS A 138 -5.73 17.12 -21.10
N ALA A 139 -4.83 16.64 -20.23
CA ALA A 139 -5.26 15.87 -19.06
C ALA A 139 -5.95 16.78 -18.05
N ALA A 140 -7.18 16.42 -17.67
CA ALA A 140 -7.92 17.13 -16.64
C ALA A 140 -7.19 17.03 -15.28
N GLY A 141 -7.12 18.14 -14.54
CA GLY A 141 -6.58 18.18 -13.18
C GLY A 141 -5.08 18.48 -13.05
N ARG A 142 -4.34 18.66 -14.15
CA ARG A 142 -2.99 19.25 -14.12
C ARG A 142 -3.09 20.77 -14.31
N LYS A 143 -2.66 21.54 -13.31
CA LYS A 143 -2.30 22.95 -13.55
C LYS A 143 -0.90 22.98 -14.15
N ASN A 144 -0.72 23.75 -15.21
CA ASN A 144 0.62 24.16 -15.62
C ASN A 144 1.21 24.94 -14.43
N LEU A 145 2.25 24.41 -13.80
CA LEU A 145 3.16 25.22 -12.99
C LEU A 145 4.13 25.90 -13.95
#